data_AF-A0A6B3FHD3-F1
#
_entry.id   AF-A0A6B3FHD3-F1
#
_cell.length_a   1.000
_cell.length_b   1.000
_cell.length_c   1.000
_cell.angle_alpha   90.00
_cell.angle_beta   90.00
_cell.angle_gamma   90.00
#
_symmetry.space_group_name_H-M   'P 1'
#
loop_
_entity.id
_entity.type
_entity.pdbx_description
1 polymer ?
#
loop_
_entity_poly.entity_id
_entity_poly.type
_entity_poly.pdbx_seq_one_letter_code
_entity_poly.pdbx_strand_id
1 'polypeptide(L)' 'DRLARRLVTLADAFFDFHDACDVLPRGGEKPGAAHRARLALAEAAGTVLAGGLSLLGISAPDHL' A
#
# COMPACT_ATOMS: atom_id res chain seq x y z
N ASP A 1 15.49 12.38 -8.49
CA ASP A 1 15.14 13.02 -7.22
C ASP A 1 13.63 13.20 -6.97
N ARG A 2 12.89 13.91 -7.84
CA ARG A 2 11.45 14.15 -7.64
C ARG A 2 10.60 12.86 -7.53
N LEU A 3 10.90 11.84 -8.34
CA LEU A 3 10.18 10.57 -8.30
C LEU A 3 10.36 9.86 -6.95
N ALA A 4 11.62 9.69 -6.51
CA ALA A 4 11.92 9.07 -5.22
C ALA A 4 11.20 9.77 -4.06
N ARG A 5 11.23 11.10 -4.01
CA ARG A 5 10.48 11.86 -2.99
C ARG A 5 8.97 11.60 -3.04
N ARG A 6 8.39 11.47 -4.23
CA ARG A 6 6.96 11.18 -4.37
C ARG A 6 6.61 9.77 -3.91
N LEU A 7 7.49 8.79 -4.17
CA LEU A 7 7.31 7.41 -3.69
C LEU A 7 7.40 7.35 -2.17
N VAL A 8 8.32 8.08 -1.54
CA VAL A 8 8.41 8.18 -0.07
C VAL A 8 7.13 8.78 0.49
N THR A 9 6.65 9.92 -0.02
CA THR A 9 5.39 10.51 0.45
C THR A 9 4.19 9.58 0.27
N LEU A 10 4.15 8.79 -0.80
CA LEU A 10 3.09 7.80 -1.01
C LEU A 10 3.19 6.65 -0.01
N ALA A 11 4.40 6.14 0.24
CA ALA A 11 4.64 5.08 1.21
C ALA A 11 4.24 5.54 2.62
N ASP A 12 4.66 6.73 3.05
CA ASP A 12 4.31 7.30 4.35
C ASP A 12 2.78 7.39 4.51
N ALA A 13 2.08 7.96 3.52
CA ALA A 13 0.62 8.06 3.56
C ALA A 13 -0.08 6.69 3.56
N PHE A 14 0.48 5.70 2.89
CA PHE A 14 -0.04 4.33 2.90
C PHE A 14 0.14 3.66 4.26
N PHE A 15 1.31 3.83 4.90
CA PHE A 15 1.57 3.28 6.22
C PHE A 15 0.73 3.95 7.30
N ASP A 16 0.53 5.28 7.24
CA ASP A 16 -0.40 5.99 8.12
C ASP A 16 -1.83 5.41 8.02
N PHE A 17 -2.29 5.14 6.80
CA PHE A 17 -3.58 4.49 6.56
C PHE A 17 -3.64 3.06 7.10
N HIS A 18 -2.59 2.27 6.84
CA HIS A 18 -2.50 0.87 7.24
C HIS A 18 -2.51 0.72 8.76
N ASP A 19 -1.83 1.63 9.47
CA ASP A 19 -1.77 1.62 10.93
C ASP A 19 -3.07 2.11 11.56
N ALA A 20 -3.78 3.02 10.88
CA ALA A 20 -5.06 3.55 11.36
C ALA A 20 -6.25 2.61 11.15
N CYS A 21 -6.18 1.65 10.21
CA CYS A 21 -7.31 0.82 9.80
C CYS A 21 -6.92 -0.62 9.47
N ASP A 22 -7.64 -1.57 10.06
CA ASP A 22 -7.52 -2.97 9.70
C ASP A 22 -8.03 -3.24 8.28
N VAL A 23 -7.13 -3.69 7.41
CA VAL A 23 -7.45 -4.08 6.03
C VAL A 23 -8.28 -5.36 6.00
N LEU A 24 -7.86 -6.34 6.80
CA LEU A 24 -8.53 -7.63 6.93
C LEU A 24 -9.44 -7.66 8.16
N PRO A 25 -10.58 -8.34 8.10
CA PRO A 25 -11.43 -8.54 9.27
C PRO A 25 -10.66 -9.26 10.38
N ARG A 26 -10.93 -8.90 11.64
CA ARG A 26 -10.28 -9.53 12.80
C ARG A 26 -11.27 -10.30 13.67
N GLY A 27 -10.82 -11.43 14.21
CA GLY A 27 -11.62 -12.25 15.12
C GLY A 27 -12.93 -12.74 14.46
N GLY A 28 -14.06 -12.43 15.09
CA GLY A 28 -15.40 -12.82 14.62
C GLY A 28 -16.03 -11.83 13.64
N GLU A 29 -15.32 -10.79 13.22
CA GLU A 29 -15.84 -9.79 12.29
C GLU A 29 -16.11 -10.39 10.90
N LYS A 30 -17.24 -10.02 10.30
CA LYS A 30 -17.57 -10.45 8.94
C LYS A 30 -16.89 -9.53 7.91
N PRO A 31 -16.31 -10.08 6.83
CA PRO A 31 -15.82 -9.29 5.70
C PRO A 31 -16.90 -8.36 5.14
N GLY A 32 -16.54 -7.12 4.84
CA GLY A 32 -17.46 -6.06 4.44
C GLY A 32 -16.91 -5.19 3.32
N ALA A 33 -17.72 -4.25 2.83
CA ALA A 33 -17.34 -3.35 1.75
C ALA A 33 -16.10 -2.49 2.11
N ALA A 34 -16.00 -2.06 3.38
CA ALA A 34 -14.84 -1.32 3.87
C ALA A 34 -13.54 -2.16 3.74
N HIS A 35 -13.52 -3.40 4.24
CA HIS A 35 -12.37 -4.30 4.12
C HIS A 35 -11.94 -4.50 2.66
N ARG A 36 -12.91 -4.72 1.76
CA ARG A 36 -12.61 -4.85 0.33
C ARG A 36 -12.02 -3.57 -0.27
N ALA A 37 -12.55 -2.40 0.09
CA ALA A 37 -12.01 -1.13 -0.38
C ALA A 37 -10.59 -0.88 0.15
N ARG A 38 -10.33 -1.22 1.40
CA ARG A 38 -8.99 -1.12 2.03
C ARG A 38 -7.99 -2.07 1.37
N LEU A 39 -8.40 -3.30 1.07
CA LEU A 39 -7.57 -4.27 0.35
C LEU A 39 -7.22 -3.76 -1.05
N ALA A 40 -8.22 -3.28 -1.80
CA ALA A 40 -7.99 -2.71 -3.13
C ALA A 40 -7.05 -1.49 -3.08
N LEU A 41 -7.14 -0.66 -2.03
CA LEU A 41 -6.21 0.45 -1.82
C LEU A 41 -4.78 -0.05 -1.59
N ALA A 42 -4.59 -1.08 -0.77
CA ALA A 42 -3.27 -1.67 -0.52
C ALA A 42 -2.65 -2.29 -1.78
N GLU A 43 -3.44 -3.01 -2.58
CA GLU A 43 -3.00 -3.55 -3.87
C GLU A 43 -2.59 -2.45 -4.85
N ALA A 44 -3.38 -1.36 -4.92
CA ALA A 44 -3.06 -0.22 -5.76
C ALA A 44 -1.78 0.51 -5.31
N ALA A 45 -1.59 0.71 -3.99
CA ALA A 45 -0.38 1.31 -3.44
C ALA A 45 0.86 0.46 -3.75
N GLY A 46 0.78 -0.86 -3.52
CA GLY A 46 1.85 -1.80 -3.86
C GLY A 46 2.21 -1.78 -5.34
N THR A 47 1.21 -1.72 -6.23
CA THR A 47 1.42 -1.63 -7.68
C THR A 47 2.17 -0.35 -8.07
N VAL A 48 1.77 0.79 -7.51
CA VAL A 48 2.43 2.08 -7.79
C VAL A 48 3.86 2.10 -7.25
N LEU A 49 4.08 1.58 -6.04
CA LEU A 49 5.42 1.49 -5.46
C LEU A 49 6.34 0.59 -6.29
N ALA A 50 5.86 -0.60 -6.68
CA ALA A 50 6.63 -1.54 -7.49
C ALA A 50 7.02 -0.96 -8.85
N GLY A 51 6.07 -0.31 -9.54
CA GLY A 51 6.34 0.38 -10.80
C GLY A 51 7.32 1.55 -10.62
N GLY A 52 7.15 2.33 -9.56
CA GLY A 52 8.04 3.45 -9.22
C GLY A 52 9.48 3.01 -8.92
N LEU A 53 9.65 1.95 -8.13
CA LEU A 53 10.96 1.36 -7.83
C LEU A 53 11.63 0.82 -9.10
N SER A 54 10.87 0.16 -9.98
CA SER A 54 11.37 -0.34 -11.26
C SER A 54 11.91 0.80 -12.14
N LEU A 55 11.23 1.96 -12.17
CA LEU A 55 11.72 3.15 -12.88
C LEU A 55 13.00 3.74 -12.28
N LEU A 56 13.29 3.45 -11.00
CA LEU A 56 14.54 3.82 -10.35
C LEU A 56 15.65 2.76 -10.54
N GLY A 57 15.37 1.66 -11.26
CA GLY A 57 16.28 0.53 -11.42
C GLY A 57 16.37 -0.37 -10.18
N ILE A 58 15.39 -0.29 -9.29
CA ILE A 58 15.31 -1.06 -8.05
C ILE A 58 14.26 -2.16 -8.23
N SER A 59 14.64 -3.40 -7.99
CA SER A 59 13.68 -4.50 -7.93
C SER A 59 12.81 -4.34 -6.68
N ALA A 60 11.49 -4.34 -6.86
CA ALA A 60 10.57 -4.37 -5.73
C ALA A 60 10.65 -5.75 -5.04
N PRO A 61 10.59 -5.81 -3.70
CA PRO A 61 10.45 -7.07 -2.98
C PRO A 61 9.05 -7.66 -3.19
N ASP A 62 8.93 -8.98 -3.03
CA ASP A 62 7.64 -9.68 -3.16
C ASP A 62 6.63 -9.23 -2.09
N HIS A 63 7.11 -8.80 -0.93
CA HIS A 63 6.34 -8.30 0.20
C HIS A 63 7.05 -7.09 0.84
N LEU A 64 6.26 -6.13 1.33
CA LEU A 64 6.74 -4.98 2.13
C LEU A 64 6.82 -5.34 3.62
#